data_AF-A0A161RD76-F1
#
_entry.id   AF-A0A161RD76-F1
#
_cell.length_a   1.000
_cell.length_b   1.000
_cell.length_c   1.000
_cell.angle_alpha   90.00
_cell.angle_beta   90.00
_cell.angle_gamma   90.00
#
_symmetry.space_group_name_H-M   'P 1'
#
loop_
_entity.id
_entity.type
_entity.pdbx_description
1 polymer ?
#
loop_
_entity_poly.entity_id
_entity_poly.type
_entity_poly.pdbx_seq_one_letter_code
_entity_poly.pdbx_strand_id
1 'polypeptide(L)'
;MDVNDYADGETFKQKLNIFSKYVKEKSDLFKLQKNTIPYVFPEDDEDGAYKTYRYTLKCKISDFTYILMLKAICNQDMGIKPRIFHRVYFININKNTIFHVYDDRGCDVLATSPNTIRDIYHTYNDWILEYDRNKIDKVFN
;
A
#
# COMPACT_ATOMS: atom_id res chain seq x y z
N MET A 1 0.20 6.16 -0.43
CA MET A 1 -0.97 5.73 -1.21
C MET A 1 -0.85 6.35 -2.58
N ASP A 2 -0.90 5.52 -3.60
CA ASP A 2 -0.83 5.97 -4.98
C ASP A 2 -2.23 5.94 -5.58
N VAL A 3 -2.65 7.09 -6.10
CA VAL A 3 -3.96 7.27 -6.71
C VAL A 3 -3.77 7.68 -8.15
N ASN A 4 -4.19 6.79 -9.05
CA ASN A 4 -4.14 7.04 -10.48
C ASN A 4 -5.34 7.88 -10.91
N ASP A 5 -5.12 8.79 -11.84
CA ASP A 5 -6.17 9.63 -12.41
C ASP A 5 -5.90 9.89 -13.88
N TYR A 6 -6.98 9.95 -14.65
CA TYR A 6 -6.95 10.50 -15.99
C TYR A 6 -6.85 12.02 -15.91
N ALA A 7 -6.23 12.68 -16.88
CA ALA A 7 -5.84 14.09 -16.81
C ALA A 7 -6.97 15.13 -16.59
N ASP A 8 -8.25 14.74 -16.62
CA ASP A 8 -9.39 15.65 -16.40
C ASP A 8 -9.72 15.84 -14.90
N GLY A 9 -9.25 16.98 -14.38
CA GLY A 9 -9.08 17.29 -12.96
C GLY A 9 -10.32 17.47 -12.06
N GLU A 10 -11.46 16.81 -12.30
CA GLU A 10 -12.65 16.97 -11.44
C GLU A 10 -12.69 16.04 -10.20
N THR A 11 -11.89 14.97 -10.16
CA THR A 11 -12.00 13.91 -9.12
C THR A 11 -11.12 14.09 -7.88
N PHE A 12 -10.31 15.16 -7.80
CA PHE A 12 -9.27 15.28 -6.77
C PHE A 12 -9.81 15.45 -5.33
N LYS A 13 -10.91 16.19 -5.14
CA LYS A 13 -11.45 16.49 -3.79
C LYS A 13 -11.99 15.24 -3.05
N GLN A 14 -12.48 14.22 -3.77
CA GLN A 14 -13.02 13.01 -3.14
C GLN A 14 -11.93 12.08 -2.59
N LYS A 15 -10.70 12.13 -3.14
CA LYS A 15 -9.60 11.20 -2.85
C LYS A 15 -8.88 11.48 -1.52
N LEU A 16 -8.85 12.72 -1.04
CA LEU A 16 -8.35 13.12 0.29
C LEU A 16 -9.15 12.50 1.46
N ASN A 17 -10.42 12.18 1.24
CA ASN A 17 -11.32 11.65 2.27
C ASN A 17 -11.06 10.18 2.64
N ILE A 18 -10.08 9.53 2.00
CA ILE A 18 -9.74 8.15 2.32
C ILE A 18 -8.86 8.12 3.57
N PHE A 19 -7.83 8.97 3.67
CA PHE A 19 -6.96 9.03 4.84
C PHE A 19 -7.68 9.51 6.10
N SER A 20 -8.57 10.51 5.97
CA SER A 20 -9.31 11.10 7.09
C SER A 20 -10.15 10.08 7.87
N LYS A 21 -10.56 8.96 7.24
CA LYS A 21 -11.32 7.89 7.90
C LYS A 21 -10.48 7.00 8.80
N TYR A 22 -9.17 6.94 8.57
CA TYR A 22 -8.28 6.01 9.24
C TYR A 22 -7.22 6.69 10.11
N VAL A 23 -6.97 7.98 9.88
CA VAL A 23 -6.17 8.81 10.80
C VAL A 23 -7.03 9.19 12.00
N LYS A 24 -6.52 8.98 13.22
CA LYS A 24 -7.29 9.24 14.45
C LYS A 24 -7.42 10.74 14.72
N GLU A 25 -6.31 11.47 14.64
CA GLU A 25 -6.26 12.91 14.90
C GLU A 25 -6.26 13.70 13.60
N LYS A 26 -7.25 14.58 13.42
CA LYS A 26 -7.34 15.40 12.18
C LYS A 26 -6.12 16.31 11.99
N SER A 27 -5.43 16.69 13.06
CA SER A 27 -4.20 17.48 12.99
C SER A 27 -3.06 16.75 12.26
N ASP A 28 -3.04 15.41 12.29
CA ASP A 28 -2.03 14.64 11.55
C ASP A 28 -2.22 14.70 10.04
N LEU A 29 -3.44 15.02 9.55
CA LEU A 29 -3.70 15.22 8.13
C LEU A 29 -2.94 16.43 7.56
N PHE A 30 -2.57 17.41 8.38
CA PHE A 30 -1.72 18.53 7.94
C PHE A 30 -0.29 18.10 7.59
N LYS A 31 0.13 16.91 8.03
CA LYS A 31 1.43 16.31 7.68
C LYS A 31 1.38 15.56 6.35
N LEU A 32 0.20 15.42 5.73
CA LEU A 32 0.03 14.70 4.48
C LEU A 32 0.70 15.46 3.34
N GLN A 33 1.64 14.78 2.67
CA GLN A 33 2.33 15.31 1.50
C GLN A 33 1.71 14.71 0.23
N LYS A 34 1.58 15.52 -0.81
CA LYS A 34 1.12 15.12 -2.14
C LYS A 34 2.21 15.42 -3.16
N ASN A 35 2.66 14.38 -3.86
CA ASN A 35 3.53 14.49 -5.02
C ASN A 35 2.82 13.94 -6.26
N THR A 36 3.02 14.57 -7.41
CA THR A 36 2.58 14.04 -8.70
C THR A 36 3.78 13.38 -9.37
N ILE A 37 3.63 12.14 -9.79
CA ILE A 37 4.67 11.37 -10.50
C ILE A 37 4.10 10.84 -11.83
N PRO A 38 4.95 10.43 -12.79
CA PRO A 38 4.51 9.72 -13.97
C PRO A 38 3.67 8.50 -13.60
N TYR A 39 2.75 8.11 -14.49
CA TYR A 39 1.93 6.94 -14.27
C TYR A 39 2.78 5.68 -14.05
N VAL A 40 2.41 4.89 -13.04
CA VAL A 40 3.22 3.75 -12.57
C VAL A 40 3.04 2.48 -13.43
N PHE A 41 2.12 2.47 -14.39
CA PHE A 41 1.90 1.40 -15.36
C PHE A 41 2.03 1.95 -16.79
N PRO A 42 3.23 2.34 -17.23
CA PRO A 42 3.41 2.93 -18.55
C PRO A 42 2.90 2.04 -19.70
N GLU A 43 2.83 0.73 -19.49
CA GLU A 43 2.24 -0.25 -20.42
C GLU A 43 0.73 -0.06 -20.64
N ASP A 44 0.02 0.54 -19.69
CA ASP A 44 -1.43 0.75 -19.72
C ASP A 44 -1.82 2.21 -20.10
N ASP A 45 -0.84 3.04 -20.48
CA ASP A 45 -1.02 4.47 -20.77
C ASP A 45 -0.49 4.83 -22.17
N GLU A 46 -1.13 4.26 -23.20
CA GLU A 46 -0.78 4.46 -24.61
C GLU A 46 -0.71 5.95 -25.00
N ASP A 47 -1.59 6.78 -24.42
CA ASP A 47 -1.72 8.21 -24.72
C ASP A 47 -0.92 9.13 -23.78
N GLY A 48 -0.26 8.60 -22.75
CA GLY A 48 0.49 9.38 -21.74
C GLY A 48 -0.40 10.31 -20.91
N ALA A 49 -1.70 10.03 -20.83
CA ALA A 49 -2.72 10.88 -20.22
C ALA A 49 -2.88 10.62 -18.72
N TYR A 50 -2.40 9.49 -18.22
CA TYR A 50 -2.53 9.15 -16.81
C TYR A 50 -1.45 9.82 -15.96
N LYS A 51 -1.83 10.11 -14.71
CA LYS A 51 -0.91 10.59 -13.67
C LYS A 51 -1.13 9.80 -12.39
N THR A 52 -0.06 9.63 -11.62
CA THR A 52 -0.14 9.06 -10.28
C THR A 52 0.06 10.16 -9.23
N TYR A 53 -0.94 10.34 -8.38
CA TYR A 53 -0.84 11.19 -7.19
C TYR A 53 -0.40 10.33 -6.01
N ARG A 54 0.82 10.56 -5.53
CA ARG A 54 1.39 9.88 -4.37
C ARG A 54 1.16 10.71 -3.11
N TYR A 55 0.37 10.16 -2.20
CA TYR A 55 0.14 10.71 -0.87
C TYR A 55 0.98 9.98 0.17
N THR A 56 1.73 10.75 0.96
CA THR A 56 2.62 10.22 1.99
C THR A 56 2.29 10.85 3.33
N LEU A 57 2.09 10.01 4.35
CA LEU A 57 1.86 10.44 5.73
C LEU A 57 2.89 9.78 6.64
N LYS A 58 3.79 10.59 7.23
CA LYS A 58 4.68 10.13 8.28
C LYS A 58 3.93 10.14 9.62
N CYS A 59 3.73 8.97 10.20
CA CYS A 59 2.95 8.78 11.42
C CYS A 59 3.48 7.59 12.26
N LYS A 60 2.98 7.46 13.48
CA LYS A 60 3.14 6.26 14.31
C LYS A 60 1.94 5.33 14.13
N ILE A 61 2.12 4.06 14.49
CA ILE A 61 1.02 3.08 14.51
C ILE A 61 -0.13 3.54 15.42
N SER A 62 0.19 4.25 16.52
CA SER A 62 -0.81 4.81 17.43
C SER A 62 -1.76 5.81 16.78
N ASP A 63 -1.31 6.49 15.72
CA ASP A 63 -2.00 7.63 15.10
C ASP A 63 -3.01 7.16 14.05
N PHE A 64 -3.04 5.85 13.77
CA PHE A 64 -3.73 5.28 12.62
C PHE A 64 -4.51 4.00 12.96
N THR A 65 -5.72 3.84 12.44
CA THR A 65 -6.52 2.61 12.57
C THR A 65 -6.18 1.60 11.47
N TYR A 66 -4.92 1.17 11.44
CA TYR A 66 -4.38 0.36 10.34
C TYR A 66 -5.16 -0.95 10.10
N ILE A 67 -5.68 -1.60 11.14
CA ILE A 67 -6.51 -2.81 11.01
C ILE A 67 -7.78 -2.54 10.18
N LEU A 68 -8.44 -1.40 10.40
CA LEU A 68 -9.62 -1.03 9.63
C LEU A 68 -9.27 -0.70 8.18
N MET A 69 -8.11 -0.07 7.95
CA MET A 69 -7.62 0.21 6.61
C MET A 69 -7.30 -1.09 5.85
N LEU A 70 -6.58 -2.02 6.49
CA LEU A 70 -6.27 -3.34 5.91
C LEU A 70 -7.54 -4.10 5.54
N LYS A 71 -8.53 -4.15 6.44
CA LYS A 71 -9.84 -4.73 6.12
C LYS A 71 -10.50 -4.05 4.91
N ALA A 72 -10.42 -2.73 4.82
CA ALA A 72 -10.98 -2.00 3.68
C ALA A 72 -10.21 -2.28 2.37
N ILE A 73 -8.92 -2.57 2.41
CA ILE A 73 -8.18 -3.02 1.23
C ILE A 73 -8.71 -4.39 0.79
N CYS A 74 -8.73 -5.39 1.69
CA CYS A 74 -9.22 -6.73 1.36
C CYS A 74 -10.69 -6.77 0.93
N ASN A 75 -11.54 -5.90 1.48
CA ASN A 75 -12.96 -5.79 1.11
C ASN A 75 -13.18 -5.41 -0.36
N GLN A 76 -12.18 -4.85 -1.04
CA GLN A 76 -12.28 -4.42 -2.43
C GLN A 76 -12.64 -5.57 -3.37
N ASP A 77 -12.00 -6.73 -3.19
CA ASP A 77 -12.23 -7.92 -4.02
C ASP A 77 -13.52 -8.66 -3.65
N MET A 78 -14.00 -8.46 -2.42
CA MET A 78 -15.25 -9.03 -1.94
C MET A 78 -16.48 -8.17 -2.26
N GLY A 79 -16.30 -6.97 -2.82
CA GLY A 79 -17.39 -6.02 -3.06
C GLY A 79 -18.03 -5.44 -1.79
N ILE A 80 -17.37 -5.56 -0.64
CA ILE A 80 -17.88 -5.14 0.68
C ILE A 80 -17.50 -3.67 0.96
N LYS A 81 -18.33 -2.93 1.71
CA LYS A 81 -17.99 -1.58 2.20
C LYS A 81 -17.58 -1.62 3.68
N PRO A 82 -16.63 -0.79 4.14
CA PRO A 82 -15.81 0.16 3.36
C PRO A 82 -14.75 -0.56 2.51
N ARG A 83 -14.36 0.06 1.38
CA ARG A 83 -13.33 -0.45 0.46
C ARG A 83 -12.33 0.61 0.03
N ILE A 84 -11.07 0.23 -0.20
CA ILE A 84 -10.00 1.06 -0.73
C ILE A 84 -9.48 0.40 -2.02
N PHE A 85 -9.61 1.09 -3.15
CA PHE A 85 -9.15 0.62 -4.47
C PHE A 85 -7.76 1.11 -4.85
N HIS A 86 -7.12 1.89 -3.98
CA HIS A 86 -5.84 2.52 -4.28
C HIS A 86 -4.70 1.71 -3.70
N ARG A 87 -3.52 1.79 -4.31
CA ARG A 87 -2.32 1.08 -3.82
C ARG A 87 -1.84 1.74 -2.53
N VAL A 88 -1.73 0.96 -1.47
CA VAL A 88 -1.33 1.44 -0.13
C VAL A 88 -0.09 0.70 0.32
N TYR A 89 0.97 1.47 0.58
CA TYR A 89 2.23 0.96 1.10
C TYR A 89 2.39 1.39 2.55
N PHE A 90 2.67 0.42 3.43
CA PHE A 90 3.06 0.68 4.82
C PHE A 90 4.58 0.58 4.92
N ILE A 91 5.24 1.72 5.13
CA ILE A 91 6.70 1.82 5.16
C ILE A 91 7.15 1.89 6.62
N ASN A 92 7.82 0.85 7.10
CA ASN A 92 8.43 0.83 8.42
C ASN A 92 9.88 1.30 8.34
N ILE A 93 10.10 2.59 8.59
CA ILE A 93 11.42 3.23 8.53
C ILE A 93 12.40 2.61 9.54
N ASN A 94 11.93 2.24 10.74
CA ASN A 94 12.80 1.70 11.78
C ASN A 94 13.28 0.28 11.48
N LYS A 95 12.45 -0.49 10.78
CA LYS A 95 12.79 -1.87 10.38
C LYS A 95 13.29 -1.96 8.94
N ASN A 96 13.31 -0.88 8.16
CA ASN A 96 13.63 -0.90 6.73
C ASN A 96 12.78 -1.93 5.95
N THR A 97 11.48 -1.97 6.22
CA THR A 97 10.54 -2.86 5.52
C THR A 97 9.38 -2.10 4.89
N ILE A 98 8.82 -2.67 3.83
CA ILE A 98 7.60 -2.20 3.16
C ILE A 98 6.60 -3.34 3.12
N PHE A 99 5.36 -3.07 3.50
CA PHE A 99 4.24 -3.98 3.36
C PHE A 99 3.24 -3.42 2.36
N HIS A 100 2.82 -4.24 1.41
CA HIS A 100 1.82 -3.91 0.42
C HIS A 100 0.78 -5.03 0.36
N VAL A 101 -0.37 -4.81 1.00
CA VAL A 101 -1.53 -5.71 0.86
C VAL A 101 -2.33 -5.20 -0.33
N TYR A 102 -2.62 -6.07 -1.29
CA TYR A 102 -3.34 -5.70 -2.51
C TYR A 102 -4.74 -6.31 -2.58
N ASP A 103 -4.98 -7.47 -1.97
CA ASP A 103 -6.30 -8.08 -1.84
C ASP A 103 -6.46 -8.91 -0.55
N ASP A 104 -7.49 -9.75 -0.46
CA ASP A 104 -7.74 -10.67 0.66
C ASP A 104 -6.90 -11.95 0.62
N ARG A 105 -6.15 -12.19 -0.46
CA ARG A 105 -5.37 -13.41 -0.70
C ARG A 105 -3.87 -13.20 -0.60
N GLY A 106 -3.39 -11.97 -0.81
CA GLY A 106 -1.96 -11.73 -1.02
C GLY A 106 -1.45 -10.39 -0.50
N CYS A 107 -0.15 -10.40 -0.22
CA CYS A 107 0.61 -9.21 0.13
C CYS A 107 2.09 -9.38 -0.23
N ASP A 108 2.76 -8.27 -0.50
CA ASP A 108 4.21 -8.22 -0.66
C ASP A 108 4.87 -7.70 0.63
N VAL A 109 5.97 -8.34 1.01
CA VAL A 109 6.86 -7.88 2.08
C VAL A 109 8.25 -7.65 1.50
N LEU A 110 8.70 -6.41 1.51
CA LEU A 110 10.02 -6.02 1.03
C LEU A 110 10.90 -5.60 2.20
N ALA A 111 12.19 -5.87 2.09
CA ALA A 111 13.20 -5.43 3.05
C ALA A 111 14.53 -5.17 2.36
N THR A 112 15.38 -4.35 2.99
CA THR A 112 16.73 -4.07 2.48
C THR A 112 17.70 -5.24 2.66
N SER A 113 17.34 -6.25 3.44
CA SER A 113 18.13 -7.46 3.68
C SER A 113 17.20 -8.63 4.05
N PRO A 114 17.50 -9.88 3.63
CA PRO A 114 16.74 -11.06 4.04
C PRO A 114 16.65 -11.21 5.57
N ASN A 115 17.72 -10.88 6.29
CA ASN A 115 17.76 -11.02 7.76
C ASN A 115 16.68 -10.18 8.46
N THR A 116 16.33 -9.02 7.92
CA THR A 116 15.30 -8.13 8.48
C THR A 116 13.92 -8.77 8.54
N ILE A 117 13.62 -9.71 7.64
CA ILE A 117 12.33 -10.38 7.50
C ILE A 117 12.43 -11.90 7.63
N ARG A 118 13.57 -12.41 8.12
CA ARG A 118 13.81 -13.85 8.33
C ARG A 118 12.77 -14.45 9.28
N ASP A 119 12.43 -13.74 10.35
CA ASP A 119 11.38 -14.18 11.28
C ASP A 119 10.01 -14.28 10.60
N ILE A 120 9.69 -13.36 9.67
CA ILE A 120 8.44 -13.40 8.89
C ILE A 120 8.44 -14.62 7.97
N TYR A 121 9.55 -14.86 7.26
CA TYR A 121 9.71 -16.02 6.40
C TYR A 121 9.52 -17.34 7.16
N HIS A 122 10.10 -17.47 8.36
CA HIS A 122 9.93 -18.69 9.17
C HIS A 122 8.52 -18.80 9.77
N THR A 123 7.95 -17.70 10.28
CA THR A 123 6.65 -17.71 10.96
C THR A 123 5.48 -17.95 9.99
N TYR A 124 5.57 -17.39 8.78
CA TYR A 124 4.51 -17.43 7.77
C TYR A 124 4.93 -18.20 6.51
N ASN A 125 5.82 -19.18 6.65
CA ASN A 125 6.35 -19.96 5.53
C ASN A 125 5.24 -20.67 4.72
N ASP A 126 4.19 -21.11 5.41
CA ASP A 126 3.03 -21.78 4.81
C ASP A 126 2.18 -20.84 3.93
N TRP A 127 2.36 -19.53 4.05
CA TRP A 127 1.65 -18.55 3.22
C TRP A 127 2.33 -18.34 1.86
N ILE A 128 3.54 -18.86 1.69
CA ILE A 128 4.28 -18.77 0.43
C ILE A 128 3.64 -19.72 -0.60
N LEU A 129 3.25 -19.16 -1.74
CA LEU A 129 2.70 -19.91 -2.86
C LEU A 129 3.77 -20.82 -3.47
N GLU A 130 3.38 -22.04 -3.84
CA GLU A 130 4.32 -23.08 -4.27
C GLU A 130 5.16 -22.66 -5.49
N TYR A 131 4.57 -21.86 -6.39
CA TYR A 131 5.27 -21.36 -7.57
C TYR A 131 6.40 -20.35 -7.24
N ASP A 132 6.32 -19.66 -6.09
CA ASP A 132 7.33 -18.69 -5.63
C ASP A 132 8.31 -19.31 -4.63
N ARG A 133 7.93 -20.39 -3.94
CA ARG A 133 8.67 -21.03 -2.85
C ARG A 133 10.14 -21.26 -3.16
N ASN A 134 10.43 -21.94 -4.28
CA ASN A 134 11.81 -22.23 -4.69
C ASN A 134 12.68 -20.97 -4.91
N LYS A 135 12.09 -19.85 -5.34
CA LYS A 135 12.82 -18.59 -5.52
C LYS A 135 13.06 -17.91 -4.17
N ILE A 136 12.04 -17.91 -3.31
CA ILE A 136 12.11 -17.31 -1.97
C ILE A 136 13.11 -18.08 -1.10
N ASP A 137 13.07 -19.41 -1.09
CA ASP A 137 13.97 -20.23 -0.28
C ASP A 137 15.45 -19.98 -0.62
N LYS A 138 15.79 -19.72 -1.88
CA LYS A 138 17.16 -19.34 -2.28
C LYS A 138 17.65 -18.02 -1.67
N VAL A 139 16.75 -17.14 -1.25
CA VAL A 139 17.08 -15.87 -0.59
C VAL A 139 17.34 -16.06 0.90
N PHE A 140 16.71 -17.06 1.53
CA PHE A 140 16.77 -17.31 2.97
C PHE A 140 17.68 -18.47 3.39
N ASN A 141 17.99 -19.38 2.45
CA ASN A 141 18.97 -20.46 2.59
C ASN A 141 20.42 -19.97 2.65
#